data_AF-A0A3B9YHF4-F1
#
_entry.id   AF-A0A3B9YHF4-F1
#
_cell.length_a   1.000
_cell.length_b   1.000
_cell.length_c   1.000
_cell.angle_alpha   90.00
_cell.angle_beta   90.00
_cell.angle_gamma   90.00
#
_symmetry.space_group_name_H-M   'P 1'
#
loop_
_entity.id
_entity.type
_entity.pdbx_description
1 polymer ?
#
loop_
_entity_poly.entity_id
_entity_poly.type
_entity_poly.pdbx_seq_one_letter_code
_entity_poly.pdbx_strand_id
1 'polypeptide(L)'
;VFDPTCGSGTTAFIAEQWGRRWITCDTSRVAVTLAKQRLMTSLFDYYQLRHPNEGVGSGFNYKTVPHITLKSIANNEPPGHETLYDQPLLDSKRVRVTGPFTVEAVPAPAVRSLSAVEDPIESADNSVARTGTTARHAEWRGELLKTGIRGKGKQTIEFSRIEPFPGTRWLHADGETKGANPERAVVSFGPEHAPLEQKQVELAWEESRKLNPKPSMIVFASFQFDPEAAKDIDELTKEKTGMTFLKVQMNTDLLTEDLKKQRSSNQSFWLMGQPDVELREIKKGEHKGKCEVQVHGFDYYNTKTGAIESGDTAKIAIWMLDTDYDGRSLYPRQVFFPMAGKDEGWAKLAKNLKAEIDESLIEVYRGTVSLPFEPGKRIAVKIVDDRGIESLKIVEAA
;
A
#
# COMPACT_ATOMS: atom_id res chain seq x y z
N VAL A 1 -9.31 -13.87 -20.85
CA VAL A 1 -7.90 -14.13 -21.22
C VAL A 1 -7.08 -14.18 -19.95
N PHE A 2 -6.33 -15.25 -19.73
CA PHE A 2 -5.48 -15.37 -18.55
C PHE A 2 -4.02 -15.38 -18.99
N ASP A 3 -3.19 -14.58 -18.32
CA ASP A 3 -1.75 -14.51 -18.56
C ASP A 3 -1.01 -14.57 -17.20
N PRO A 4 -0.41 -15.73 -16.87
CA PRO A 4 0.27 -15.95 -15.60
C PRO A 4 1.68 -15.33 -15.50
N THR A 5 2.17 -14.69 -16.56
CA THR A 5 3.51 -14.09 -16.62
C THR A 5 3.45 -12.77 -17.39
N CYS A 6 2.75 -11.79 -16.81
CA CYS A 6 2.30 -10.62 -17.53
C CYS A 6 3.43 -9.74 -18.07
N GLY A 7 4.60 -9.70 -17.42
CA GLY A 7 5.66 -8.77 -17.76
C GLY A 7 5.13 -7.34 -17.83
N SER A 8 5.21 -6.71 -19.00
CA SER A 8 4.70 -5.35 -19.26
C SER A 8 3.19 -5.27 -19.56
N GLY A 9 2.44 -6.36 -19.40
CA GLY A 9 0.97 -6.39 -19.52
C GLY A 9 0.44 -6.41 -20.96
N THR A 10 1.21 -6.90 -21.93
CA THR A 10 0.79 -6.91 -23.35
C THR A 10 -0.51 -7.69 -23.57
N THR A 11 -0.67 -8.85 -22.93
CA THR A 11 -1.88 -9.67 -23.08
C THR A 11 -3.12 -8.96 -22.54
N ALA A 12 -3.01 -8.34 -21.37
CA ALA A 12 -4.09 -7.54 -20.80
C ALA A 12 -4.42 -6.33 -21.68
N PHE A 13 -3.41 -5.62 -22.18
CA PHE A 13 -3.60 -4.48 -23.08
C PHE A 13 -4.36 -4.87 -24.35
N ILE A 14 -3.98 -5.98 -25.00
CA ILE A 14 -4.65 -6.45 -26.22
C ILE A 14 -6.05 -6.98 -25.90
N ALA A 15 -6.21 -7.75 -24.82
CA ALA A 15 -7.53 -8.20 -24.38
C ALA A 15 -8.47 -7.00 -24.18
N GLU A 16 -7.96 -5.93 -23.57
CA GLU A 16 -8.71 -4.71 -23.33
C GLU A 16 -9.00 -3.94 -24.61
N GLN A 17 -8.05 -3.84 -25.55
CA GLN A 17 -8.28 -3.28 -26.88
C GLN A 17 -9.46 -3.98 -27.56
N TRP A 18 -9.57 -5.29 -27.43
CA TRP A 18 -10.65 -6.08 -28.02
C TRP A 18 -11.90 -6.17 -27.12
N GLY A 19 -11.95 -5.55 -25.95
CA GLY A 19 -13.10 -5.62 -25.04
C GLY A 19 -13.35 -7.02 -24.46
N ARG A 20 -12.28 -7.81 -24.27
CA ARG A 20 -12.32 -9.13 -23.64
C ARG A 20 -11.96 -8.99 -22.16
N ARG A 21 -12.63 -9.75 -21.30
CA ARG A 21 -12.24 -9.90 -19.89
C ARG A 21 -10.84 -10.51 -19.79
N TRP A 22 -10.00 -9.98 -18.91
CA TRP A 22 -8.65 -10.46 -18.68
C TRP A 22 -8.34 -10.60 -17.20
N ILE A 23 -7.41 -11.50 -16.90
CA ILE A 23 -6.73 -11.64 -15.61
C ILE A 23 -5.25 -11.80 -15.96
N THR A 24 -4.38 -11.04 -15.30
CA THR A 24 -2.95 -11.13 -15.54
C THR A 24 -2.21 -11.07 -14.21
N CYS A 25 -1.15 -11.86 -14.07
CA CYS A 25 -0.32 -11.86 -12.88
C CYS A 25 1.15 -12.08 -13.24
N ASP A 26 2.02 -11.74 -12.29
CA ASP A 26 3.47 -11.93 -12.40
C ASP A 26 4.04 -12.04 -11.00
N THR A 27 5.15 -12.75 -10.84
CA THR A 27 5.85 -12.85 -9.55
C THR A 27 6.61 -11.55 -9.23
N SER A 28 6.97 -10.77 -10.25
CA SER A 28 7.66 -9.49 -10.11
C SER A 28 6.68 -8.35 -9.86
N ARG A 29 6.81 -7.70 -8.69
CA ARG A 29 6.08 -6.46 -8.38
C ARG A 29 6.36 -5.35 -9.40
N VAL A 30 7.55 -5.31 -9.98
CA VAL A 30 7.92 -4.35 -11.01
C VAL A 30 7.11 -4.59 -12.29
N ALA A 31 6.98 -5.85 -12.72
CA ALA A 31 6.18 -6.22 -13.88
C ALA A 31 4.70 -5.83 -13.69
N VAL A 32 4.10 -6.20 -12.55
CA VAL A 32 2.72 -5.83 -12.22
C VAL A 32 2.52 -4.31 -12.20
N THR A 33 3.49 -3.56 -11.66
CA THR A 33 3.45 -2.08 -11.63
C THR A 33 3.51 -1.49 -13.03
N LEU A 34 4.39 -2.01 -13.90
CA LEU A 34 4.50 -1.57 -15.30
C LEU A 34 3.23 -1.89 -16.10
N ALA A 35 2.69 -3.11 -15.94
CA ALA A 35 1.44 -3.53 -16.55
C ALA A 35 0.26 -2.63 -16.11
N LYS A 36 0.14 -2.37 -14.80
CA LYS A 36 -0.83 -1.43 -14.22
C LYS A 36 -0.70 -0.05 -14.85
N GLN A 37 0.51 0.53 -14.84
CA GLN A 37 0.75 1.85 -15.38
C GLN A 37 0.36 1.91 -16.86
N ARG A 38 0.80 0.94 -17.66
CA ARG A 38 0.46 0.83 -19.08
C ARG A 38 -1.04 0.83 -19.28
N LEU A 39 -1.77 -0.03 -18.59
CA LEU A 39 -3.24 -0.11 -18.71
C LEU A 39 -3.93 1.19 -18.29
N MET A 40 -3.48 1.84 -17.20
CA MET A 40 -4.08 3.08 -16.71
C MET A 40 -3.88 4.27 -17.65
N THR A 41 -2.77 4.32 -18.38
CA THR A 41 -2.42 5.45 -19.26
C THR A 41 -2.78 5.23 -20.71
N SER A 42 -3.28 4.05 -21.07
CA SER A 42 -3.57 3.70 -22.46
C SER A 42 -4.96 4.15 -22.88
N LEU A 43 -5.06 4.56 -24.15
CA LEU A 43 -6.32 4.85 -24.82
C LEU A 43 -6.59 3.73 -25.81
N PHE A 44 -7.86 3.35 -25.91
CA PHE A 44 -8.34 2.32 -26.80
C PHE A 44 -9.43 2.88 -27.69
N ASP A 45 -9.50 2.33 -28.90
CA ASP A 45 -10.62 2.59 -29.79
C ASP A 45 -11.92 2.08 -29.19
N TYR A 46 -13.00 2.82 -29.48
CA TYR A 46 -14.36 2.38 -29.25
C TYR A 46 -14.92 1.78 -30.53
N TYR A 47 -15.62 0.65 -30.41
CA TYR A 47 -16.25 -0.03 -31.54
C TYR A 47 -17.77 0.04 -31.44
N GLN A 48 -18.42 0.03 -32.60
CA GLN A 48 -19.87 -0.01 -32.68
C GLN A 48 -20.38 -1.33 -32.11
N LEU A 49 -21.21 -1.24 -31.08
CA LEU A 49 -21.81 -2.39 -30.44
C LEU A 49 -22.93 -2.97 -31.29
N ARG A 50 -23.05 -4.30 -31.31
CA ARG A 50 -24.19 -4.96 -31.96
C ARG A 50 -25.49 -4.68 -31.21
N HIS A 51 -25.44 -4.70 -29.88
CA HIS A 51 -26.56 -4.35 -29.01
C HIS A 51 -26.11 -3.24 -28.03
N PRO A 52 -26.37 -1.95 -28.34
CA PRO A 52 -25.87 -0.83 -27.55
C PRO A 52 -26.20 -0.87 -26.05
N ASN A 53 -27.37 -1.43 -25.70
CA ASN A 53 -27.86 -1.50 -24.32
C ASN A 53 -27.22 -2.64 -23.50
N GLU A 54 -26.54 -3.60 -24.15
CA GLU A 54 -25.94 -4.78 -23.50
C GLU A 54 -24.42 -4.69 -23.36
N GLY A 55 -23.81 -3.62 -23.89
CA GLY A 55 -22.37 -3.38 -23.81
C GLY A 55 -21.52 -4.32 -24.67
N VAL A 56 -20.21 -4.35 -24.40
CA VAL A 56 -19.21 -5.09 -25.19
C VAL A 56 -19.41 -6.60 -25.20
N GLY A 57 -20.11 -7.16 -24.20
CA GLY A 57 -20.38 -8.61 -24.10
C GLY A 57 -21.32 -9.13 -25.19
N SER A 58 -22.14 -8.24 -25.78
CA SER A 58 -23.07 -8.57 -26.86
C SER A 58 -22.43 -8.60 -28.26
N GLY A 59 -21.14 -8.28 -28.34
CA GLY A 59 -20.36 -8.24 -29.57
C GLY A 59 -20.41 -6.89 -30.30
N PHE A 60 -19.67 -6.83 -31.40
CA PHE A 60 -19.51 -5.64 -32.22
C PHE A 60 -20.19 -5.79 -33.57
N ASN A 61 -20.40 -4.66 -34.26
CA ASN A 61 -20.65 -4.66 -35.69
C ASN A 61 -19.31 -4.81 -36.41
N TYR A 62 -19.23 -5.79 -37.30
CA TYR A 62 -18.01 -6.15 -38.02
C TYR A 62 -18.15 -5.86 -39.50
N LYS A 63 -17.02 -5.61 -40.16
CA LYS A 63 -16.99 -5.48 -41.62
C LYS A 63 -17.39 -6.80 -42.28
N THR A 64 -18.23 -6.70 -43.31
CA THR A 64 -18.67 -7.84 -44.11
C THR A 64 -18.11 -7.71 -45.52
N VAL A 65 -17.56 -8.80 -46.06
CA VAL A 65 -17.00 -8.86 -47.42
C VAL A 65 -17.70 -9.94 -48.23
N PRO A 66 -17.86 -9.75 -49.55
CA PRO A 66 -18.42 -10.80 -50.41
C PRO A 66 -17.40 -11.94 -50.56
N HIS A 67 -17.84 -13.16 -50.28
CA HIS A 67 -17.09 -14.38 -50.48
C HIS A 67 -17.44 -14.96 -51.86
N ILE A 68 -16.63 -14.58 -52.87
CA ILE A 68 -16.85 -14.98 -54.26
C ILE A 68 -16.23 -16.36 -54.50
N THR A 69 -17.04 -17.33 -54.87
CA THR A 69 -16.58 -18.68 -55.25
C THR A 69 -16.69 -18.89 -56.75
N LEU A 70 -15.87 -19.78 -57.32
CA LEU A 70 -15.97 -20.18 -58.72
C LEU A 70 -17.38 -20.70 -59.07
N LYS A 71 -18.03 -21.39 -58.13
CA LYS A 71 -19.42 -21.83 -58.26
C LYS A 71 -20.40 -20.66 -58.40
N SER A 72 -20.28 -19.63 -57.55
CA SER A 72 -21.17 -18.46 -57.61
C SER A 72 -21.06 -17.69 -58.93
N ILE A 73 -19.83 -17.61 -59.48
CA ILE A 73 -19.59 -17.01 -60.80
C ILE A 73 -20.19 -17.88 -61.91
N ALA A 74 -19.97 -19.20 -61.86
CA ALA A 74 -20.45 -20.12 -62.88
C ALA A 74 -21.99 -20.22 -62.94
N ASN A 75 -22.67 -20.04 -61.80
CA ASN A 75 -24.12 -20.17 -61.69
C ASN A 75 -24.89 -18.83 -61.68
N ASN A 76 -24.21 -17.67 -61.80
CA ASN A 76 -24.81 -16.33 -61.60
C ASN A 76 -25.58 -16.21 -60.25
N GLU A 77 -25.07 -16.85 -59.20
CA GLU A 77 -25.62 -16.75 -57.85
C GLU A 77 -25.02 -15.53 -57.13
N PRO A 78 -25.78 -14.77 -56.32
CA PRO A 78 -25.22 -13.68 -55.53
C PRO A 78 -24.16 -14.24 -54.55
N PRO A 79 -23.00 -13.57 -54.40
CA PRO A 79 -21.94 -14.05 -53.52
C PRO A 79 -22.43 -14.06 -52.07
N GLY A 80 -22.05 -15.11 -51.33
CA GLY A 80 -22.27 -15.15 -49.89
C GLY A 80 -21.50 -14.01 -49.21
N HIS A 81 -21.92 -13.62 -48.01
CA HIS A 81 -21.19 -12.62 -47.23
C HIS A 81 -20.47 -13.28 -46.06
N GLU A 82 -19.20 -12.93 -45.88
CA GLU A 82 -18.36 -13.37 -44.78
C GLU A 82 -18.10 -12.21 -43.82
N THR A 83 -18.29 -12.45 -42.52
CA THR A 83 -18.06 -11.45 -41.48
C THR A 83 -16.62 -11.55 -40.98
N LEU A 84 -15.88 -10.45 -41.06
CA LEU A 84 -14.50 -10.36 -40.60
C LEU A 84 -14.46 -10.02 -39.10
N TYR A 85 -14.42 -11.05 -38.25
CA TYR A 85 -14.46 -10.90 -36.78
C TYR A 85 -13.23 -10.19 -36.18
N ASP A 86 -12.17 -10.03 -36.96
CA ASP A 86 -10.97 -9.24 -36.65
C ASP A 86 -11.11 -7.76 -37.05
N GLN A 87 -12.19 -7.37 -37.74
CA GLN A 87 -12.40 -5.99 -38.24
C GLN A 87 -13.72 -5.39 -37.74
N PRO A 88 -13.83 -5.08 -36.43
CA PRO A 88 -14.96 -4.32 -35.89
C PRO A 88 -14.98 -2.88 -36.43
N LEU A 89 -16.18 -2.34 -36.58
CA LEU A 89 -16.38 -0.97 -37.03
C LEU A 89 -16.07 0.02 -35.90
N LEU A 90 -15.20 1.00 -36.20
CA LEU A 90 -14.80 2.05 -35.27
C LEU A 90 -15.92 3.08 -35.05
N ASP A 91 -16.00 3.59 -33.83
CA ASP A 91 -16.74 4.81 -33.49
C ASP A 91 -15.73 5.88 -33.06
N SER A 92 -15.38 6.76 -33.99
CA SER A 92 -14.37 7.81 -33.78
C SER A 92 -14.82 8.94 -32.87
N LYS A 93 -16.09 8.97 -32.44
CA LYS A 93 -16.62 9.99 -31.53
C LYS A 93 -16.33 9.70 -30.06
N ARG A 94 -15.84 8.50 -29.76
CA ARG A 94 -15.62 8.03 -28.39
C ARG A 94 -14.21 7.50 -28.25
N VAL A 95 -13.57 7.88 -27.16
CA VAL A 95 -12.29 7.31 -26.73
C VAL A 95 -12.58 6.46 -25.51
N ARG A 96 -11.99 5.26 -25.45
CA ARG A 96 -12.16 4.34 -24.34
C ARG A 96 -10.88 4.27 -23.51
N VAL A 97 -11.06 4.23 -22.20
CA VAL A 97 -10.01 3.89 -21.24
C VAL A 97 -10.21 2.46 -20.75
N THR A 98 -9.20 1.87 -20.12
CA THR A 98 -9.33 0.56 -19.46
C THR A 98 -10.54 0.55 -18.53
N GLY A 99 -11.35 -0.52 -18.57
CA GLY A 99 -12.44 -0.72 -17.63
C GLY A 99 -11.94 -0.78 -16.18
N PRO A 100 -12.83 -0.71 -15.18
CA PRO A 100 -12.41 -0.84 -13.79
C PRO A 100 -11.74 -2.20 -13.56
N PHE A 101 -10.55 -2.18 -12.96
CA PHE A 101 -9.80 -3.38 -12.61
C PHE A 101 -9.20 -3.23 -11.21
N THR A 102 -9.06 -4.34 -10.51
CA THR A 102 -8.33 -4.40 -9.25
C THR A 102 -6.89 -4.83 -9.52
N VAL A 103 -5.96 -4.23 -8.79
CA VAL A 103 -4.59 -4.74 -8.70
C VAL A 103 -4.43 -5.26 -7.30
N GLU A 104 -4.55 -6.57 -7.19
CA GLU A 104 -4.33 -7.27 -5.93
C GLU A 104 -2.87 -7.71 -5.93
N ALA A 105 -2.07 -7.10 -5.05
CA ALA A 105 -0.97 -7.85 -4.49
C ALA A 105 -1.64 -8.88 -3.60
N VAL A 106 -1.55 -10.18 -3.92
CA VAL A 106 -2.05 -11.24 -3.05
C VAL A 106 -1.54 -10.92 -1.64
N PRO A 107 -2.39 -10.44 -0.70
CA PRO A 107 -1.93 -10.12 0.63
C PRO A 107 -1.82 -11.48 1.29
N ALA A 108 -0.70 -12.18 1.06
CA ALA A 108 -0.53 -13.61 1.29
C ALA A 108 -1.54 -14.16 2.31
N PRO A 109 -2.76 -14.58 1.87
CA PRO A 109 -3.62 -15.34 2.73
C PRO A 109 -2.90 -16.65 2.79
N ALA A 110 -2.18 -16.89 3.89
CA ALA A 110 -1.23 -17.97 4.02
C ALA A 110 -1.71 -19.22 3.29
N VAL A 111 -1.00 -19.62 2.23
CA VAL A 111 -0.98 -21.05 1.91
C VAL A 111 -0.05 -21.62 2.96
N ARG A 112 -0.63 -22.27 3.97
CA ARG A 112 0.16 -23.13 4.87
C ARG A 112 1.02 -24.01 3.98
N SER A 113 2.34 -23.87 4.09
CA SER A 113 3.24 -24.87 3.56
C SER A 113 2.79 -26.23 4.10
N LEU A 114 2.79 -27.27 3.27
CA LEU A 114 2.54 -28.65 3.71
C LEU A 114 3.47 -29.07 4.85
N SER A 115 4.64 -28.40 5.00
CA SER A 115 5.57 -28.60 6.11
C SER A 115 5.13 -27.99 7.45
N ALA A 116 4.10 -27.13 7.48
CA ALA A 116 3.63 -26.47 8.71
C ALA A 116 2.49 -27.25 9.42
N VAL A 117 2.20 -28.47 8.96
CA VAL A 117 1.21 -29.37 9.57
C VAL A 117 1.84 -30.30 10.61
N GLU A 118 3.18 -30.34 10.70
CA GLU A 118 3.90 -31.18 11.64
C GLU A 118 4.93 -30.35 12.43
N ASP A 119 4.50 -29.73 13.52
CA ASP A 119 5.40 -29.50 14.65
C ASP A 119 4.99 -30.50 15.75
N PRO A 120 5.60 -31.70 15.81
CA PRO A 120 5.60 -32.46 17.04
C PRO A 120 6.41 -31.66 18.07
N ILE A 121 5.89 -31.60 19.29
CA ILE A 121 6.62 -31.14 20.45
C ILE A 121 7.81 -32.09 20.63
N GLU A 122 9.00 -31.70 20.15
CA GLU A 122 10.23 -32.44 20.43
C GLU A 122 11.27 -31.59 21.14
N SER A 123 11.89 -32.28 22.09
CA SER A 123 12.78 -31.84 23.15
C SER A 123 14.01 -31.10 22.67
N ALA A 124 14.52 -30.24 23.56
CA ALA A 124 15.76 -29.51 23.45
C ALA A 124 16.94 -30.40 23.03
N ASP A 125 17.41 -30.21 21.80
CA ASP A 125 18.74 -30.62 21.39
C ASP A 125 19.37 -29.55 20.49
N ASN A 126 20.69 -29.40 20.57
CA ASN A 126 21.48 -28.26 20.06
C ASN A 126 21.58 -28.16 18.51
N SER A 127 20.61 -28.68 17.77
CA SER A 127 20.55 -28.68 16.30
C SER A 127 19.59 -27.63 15.69
N VAL A 128 18.86 -26.87 16.53
CA VAL A 128 17.87 -25.84 16.12
C VAL A 128 18.51 -24.58 15.50
N ALA A 129 19.84 -24.51 15.35
CA ALA A 129 20.55 -23.38 14.76
C ALA A 129 20.35 -23.19 13.24
N ARG A 130 19.49 -23.99 12.58
CA ARG A 130 19.26 -23.96 11.12
C ARG A 130 17.77 -23.92 10.72
N THR A 131 16.99 -23.06 11.37
CA THR A 131 15.64 -22.70 10.93
C THR A 131 15.62 -21.22 10.49
N GLY A 132 15.12 -20.95 9.28
CA GLY A 132 15.32 -19.69 8.54
C GLY A 132 14.94 -18.41 9.28
N THR A 133 13.98 -18.45 10.19
CA THR A 133 13.54 -17.30 11.01
C THR A 133 14.61 -16.82 11.99
N THR A 134 15.33 -17.73 12.67
CA THR A 134 16.39 -17.35 13.63
C THR A 134 17.58 -16.70 12.92
N ALA A 135 17.92 -17.20 11.73
CA ALA A 135 18.98 -16.64 10.89
C ALA A 135 18.59 -15.25 10.36
N ARG A 136 17.34 -15.07 9.90
CA ARG A 136 16.81 -13.77 9.46
C ARG A 136 16.79 -12.74 10.59
N HIS A 137 16.33 -13.13 11.78
CA HIS A 137 16.37 -12.24 12.95
C HIS A 137 17.80 -11.85 13.32
N ALA A 138 18.78 -12.76 13.18
CA ALA A 138 20.18 -12.42 13.42
C ALA A 138 20.70 -11.37 12.42
N GLU A 139 20.33 -11.50 11.16
CA GLU A 139 20.66 -10.54 10.12
C GLU A 139 20.04 -9.16 10.38
N TRP A 140 18.73 -9.12 10.66
CA TRP A 140 18.02 -7.88 10.95
C TRP A 140 18.55 -7.18 12.20
N ARG A 141 18.91 -7.93 13.26
CA ARG A 141 19.60 -7.37 14.43
C ARG A 141 20.95 -6.75 14.05
N GLY A 142 21.74 -7.43 13.22
CA GLY A 142 23.03 -6.93 12.75
C GLY A 142 22.90 -5.63 11.95
N GLU A 143 21.94 -5.58 11.03
CA GLU A 143 21.64 -4.37 10.27
C GLU A 143 21.08 -3.25 11.15
N LEU A 144 20.25 -3.57 12.14
CA LEU A 144 19.70 -2.60 13.10
C LEU A 144 20.80 -1.98 13.96
N LEU A 145 21.76 -2.79 14.42
CA LEU A 145 22.93 -2.32 15.18
C LEU A 145 23.82 -1.41 14.33
N LYS A 146 23.95 -1.71 13.03
CA LYS A 146 24.82 -0.98 12.10
C LYS A 146 24.21 0.34 11.61
N THR A 147 22.92 0.34 11.30
CA THR A 147 22.24 1.48 10.64
C THR A 147 21.45 2.34 11.62
N GLY A 148 21.02 1.77 12.75
CA GLY A 148 20.09 2.40 13.67
C GLY A 148 18.69 2.59 13.06
N ILE A 149 17.80 3.25 13.80
CA ILE A 149 16.46 3.62 13.34
C ILE A 149 16.48 5.09 12.92
N ARG A 150 16.10 5.38 11.68
CA ARG A 150 16.06 6.77 11.18
C ARG A 150 14.77 7.48 11.57
N GLY A 151 14.90 8.61 12.25
CA GLY A 151 13.82 9.56 12.53
C GLY A 151 13.77 10.75 11.56
N LYS A 152 12.97 11.76 11.89
CA LYS A 152 12.83 12.99 11.11
C LYS A 152 14.11 13.86 11.20
N GLY A 153 14.49 14.52 10.11
CA GLY A 153 15.53 15.57 10.15
C GLY A 153 16.95 15.07 10.48
N LYS A 154 17.42 13.99 9.84
CA LYS A 154 18.71 13.32 10.11
C LYS A 154 18.88 12.77 11.53
N GLN A 155 17.82 12.75 12.34
CA GLN A 155 17.84 12.09 13.63
C GLN A 155 17.93 10.58 13.46
N THR A 156 18.69 9.91 14.33
CA THR A 156 18.84 8.46 14.36
C THR A 156 18.79 7.97 15.81
N ILE A 157 18.16 6.82 16.04
CA ILE A 157 18.33 6.03 17.25
C ILE A 157 19.42 5.01 16.94
N GLU A 158 20.58 5.20 17.52
CA GLU A 158 21.68 4.24 17.41
C GLU A 158 21.69 3.34 18.65
N PHE A 159 22.23 2.14 18.50
CA PHE A 159 22.32 1.16 19.58
C PHE A 159 23.77 0.87 19.93
N SER A 160 24.10 0.81 21.22
CA SER A 160 25.42 0.43 21.73
C SER A 160 25.60 -1.09 21.64
N ARG A 161 24.52 -1.83 21.94
CA ARG A 161 24.41 -3.28 21.78
C ARG A 161 23.01 -3.64 21.30
N ILE A 162 22.92 -4.72 20.54
CA ILE A 162 21.68 -5.42 20.22
C ILE A 162 22.02 -6.91 20.23
N GLU A 163 21.47 -7.62 21.20
CA GLU A 163 21.72 -9.03 21.44
C GLU A 163 20.44 -9.83 21.21
N PRO A 164 20.53 -11.12 20.82
CA PRO A 164 19.36 -11.99 20.86
C PRO A 164 18.81 -12.03 22.28
N PHE A 165 17.47 -12.03 22.42
CA PHE A 165 16.83 -12.20 23.73
C PHE A 165 16.27 -13.63 23.86
N PRO A 166 17.06 -14.60 24.34
CA PRO A 166 16.55 -15.94 24.57
C PRO A 166 15.56 -15.93 25.75
N GLY A 167 14.45 -16.65 25.62
CA GLY A 167 13.47 -16.84 26.70
C GLY A 167 12.17 -16.05 26.55
N THR A 168 12.05 -15.21 25.53
CA THR A 168 10.78 -14.58 25.11
C THR A 168 10.40 -15.09 23.72
N ARG A 169 9.11 -15.17 23.44
CA ARG A 169 8.60 -15.64 22.14
C ARG A 169 8.39 -14.49 21.18
N TRP A 170 8.02 -13.31 21.69
CA TRP A 170 7.59 -12.17 20.87
C TRP A 170 8.56 -11.00 20.94
N LEU A 171 9.42 -10.96 21.95
CA LEU A 171 10.62 -10.11 21.98
C LEU A 171 11.80 -10.91 21.43
N HIS A 172 12.46 -10.36 20.41
CA HIS A 172 13.48 -11.08 19.63
C HIS A 172 14.89 -10.53 19.86
N ALA A 173 15.00 -9.29 20.33
CA ALA A 173 16.27 -8.66 20.66
C ALA A 173 16.15 -7.76 21.89
N ASP A 174 17.25 -7.61 22.61
CA ASP A 174 17.46 -6.63 23.67
C ASP A 174 18.66 -5.78 23.29
N GLY A 175 18.44 -4.48 23.32
CA GLY A 175 19.44 -3.51 23.02
C GLY A 175 19.43 -2.35 24.00
N GLU A 176 20.44 -1.53 23.85
CA GLU A 176 20.61 -0.32 24.63
C GLU A 176 20.93 0.82 23.69
N THR A 177 20.21 1.93 23.81
CA THR A 177 20.38 3.08 22.92
C THR A 177 21.69 3.82 23.22
N LYS A 178 22.33 4.38 22.20
CA LYS A 178 23.44 5.32 22.37
C LYS A 178 22.88 6.71 22.63
N GLY A 179 23.46 7.41 23.61
CA GLY A 179 23.10 8.78 23.91
C GLY A 179 23.59 9.21 25.29
N ALA A 180 23.22 10.43 25.70
CA ALA A 180 23.53 10.96 27.03
C ALA A 180 22.87 10.15 28.15
N ASN A 181 21.69 9.58 27.89
CA ASN A 181 20.98 8.67 28.79
C ASN A 181 20.68 7.37 28.03
N PRO A 182 21.49 6.32 28.19
CA PRO A 182 21.23 5.01 27.59
C PRO A 182 19.92 4.44 28.12
N GLU A 183 19.02 4.06 27.23
CA GLU A 183 17.74 3.45 27.55
C GLU A 183 17.70 2.01 27.04
N ARG A 184 17.16 1.09 27.85
CA ARG A 184 16.97 -0.31 27.44
C ARG A 184 15.79 -0.39 26.48
N ALA A 185 16.04 -0.96 25.30
CA ALA A 185 15.08 -1.12 24.22
C ALA A 185 14.94 -2.60 23.86
N VAL A 186 13.72 -3.11 23.82
CA VAL A 186 13.45 -4.46 23.32
C VAL A 186 12.82 -4.39 21.93
N VAL A 187 13.18 -5.33 21.04
CA VAL A 187 12.74 -5.31 19.64
C VAL A 187 11.87 -6.54 19.35
N SER A 188 10.69 -6.30 18.78
CA SER A 188 9.82 -7.32 18.20
C SER A 188 9.86 -7.20 16.67
N PHE A 189 10.47 -8.18 15.99
CA PHE A 189 10.43 -8.26 14.54
C PHE A 189 9.13 -8.89 14.05
N GLY A 190 8.50 -8.26 13.07
CA GLY A 190 7.37 -8.82 12.34
C GLY A 190 7.79 -9.95 11.40
N PRO A 191 6.81 -10.73 10.91
CA PRO A 191 7.08 -11.82 9.99
C PRO A 191 7.63 -11.33 8.63
N GLU A 192 8.41 -12.18 7.95
CA GLU A 192 9.09 -11.84 6.70
C GLU A 192 8.12 -11.58 5.52
N HIS A 193 7.00 -12.30 5.51
CA HIS A 193 6.05 -12.32 4.39
C HIS A 193 4.61 -11.99 4.80
N ALA A 194 4.42 -11.46 6.01
CA ALA A 194 3.11 -11.10 6.53
C ALA A 194 3.17 -9.76 7.30
N PRO A 195 2.04 -9.07 7.46
CA PRO A 195 1.98 -7.91 8.34
C PRO A 195 2.16 -8.32 9.82
N LEU A 196 2.66 -7.40 10.64
CA LEU A 196 2.67 -7.56 12.08
C LEU A 196 1.24 -7.38 12.62
N GLU A 197 0.71 -8.41 13.26
CA GLU A 197 -0.67 -8.49 13.74
C GLU A 197 -0.85 -7.98 15.18
N GLN A 198 -2.08 -7.64 15.53
CA GLN A 198 -2.47 -7.12 16.85
C GLN A 198 -2.03 -8.05 17.99
N LYS A 199 -2.23 -9.35 17.80
CA LYS A 199 -1.85 -10.39 18.76
C LYS A 199 -0.36 -10.36 19.10
N GLN A 200 0.52 -10.07 18.13
CA GLN A 200 1.95 -9.98 18.40
C GLN A 200 2.28 -8.73 19.23
N VAL A 201 1.58 -7.61 19.00
CA VAL A 201 1.72 -6.38 19.80
C VAL A 201 1.35 -6.64 21.26
N GLU A 202 0.18 -7.23 21.50
CA GLU A 202 -0.31 -7.56 22.84
C GLU A 202 0.65 -8.48 23.58
N LEU A 203 1.07 -9.58 22.96
CA LEU A 203 1.93 -10.57 23.60
C LEU A 203 3.35 -10.06 23.84
N ALA A 204 3.92 -9.28 22.91
CA ALA A 204 5.21 -8.61 23.12
C ALA A 204 5.13 -7.59 24.27
N TRP A 205 4.03 -6.84 24.35
CA TRP A 205 3.79 -5.93 25.46
C TRP A 205 3.67 -6.69 26.79
N GLU A 206 2.90 -7.77 26.87
CA GLU A 206 2.81 -8.59 28.08
C GLU A 206 4.16 -9.17 28.52
N GLU A 207 4.96 -9.67 27.59
CA GLU A 207 6.30 -10.18 27.87
C GLU A 207 7.20 -9.07 28.42
N SER A 208 7.17 -7.89 27.82
CA SER A 208 7.99 -6.74 28.25
C SER A 208 7.73 -6.33 29.70
N ARG A 209 6.48 -6.44 30.17
CA ARG A 209 6.09 -6.08 31.54
C ARG A 209 6.60 -7.04 32.60
N LYS A 210 6.86 -8.30 32.19
CA LYS A 210 7.42 -9.35 33.07
C LYS A 210 8.94 -9.24 33.20
N LEU A 211 9.61 -8.46 32.37
CA LEU A 211 11.06 -8.28 32.42
C LEU A 211 11.47 -7.41 33.61
N ASN A 212 12.58 -7.81 34.26
CA ASN A 212 13.23 -7.02 35.29
C ASN A 212 14.75 -6.94 34.99
N PRO A 213 15.33 -5.75 34.78
CA PRO A 213 14.70 -4.42 34.82
C PRO A 213 13.70 -4.20 33.67
N LYS A 214 12.68 -3.37 33.88
CA LYS A 214 11.70 -3.06 32.83
C LYS A 214 12.37 -2.29 31.68
N PRO A 215 12.09 -2.63 30.41
CA PRO A 215 12.58 -1.84 29.28
C PRO A 215 11.93 -0.46 29.28
N SER A 216 12.64 0.55 28.79
CA SER A 216 12.13 1.91 28.63
C SER A 216 11.34 2.06 27.33
N MET A 217 11.65 1.24 26.33
CA MET A 217 10.96 1.24 25.04
C MET A 217 10.83 -0.14 24.39
N ILE A 218 9.80 -0.28 23.57
CA ILE A 218 9.55 -1.43 22.71
C ILE A 218 9.53 -0.95 21.25
N VAL A 219 10.37 -1.56 20.42
CA VAL A 219 10.45 -1.29 18.99
C VAL A 219 9.77 -2.43 18.24
N PHE A 220 8.67 -2.13 17.57
CA PHE A 220 8.04 -3.04 16.63
C PHE A 220 8.60 -2.75 15.23
N ALA A 221 9.39 -3.67 14.70
CA ALA A 221 10.04 -3.53 13.40
C ALA A 221 9.43 -4.52 12.41
N SER A 222 8.78 -4.04 11.35
CA SER A 222 8.14 -4.90 10.36
C SER A 222 8.18 -4.29 8.96
N PHE A 223 8.09 -5.12 7.92
CA PHE A 223 7.91 -4.66 6.53
C PHE A 223 6.53 -4.03 6.32
N GLN A 224 5.52 -4.59 7.00
CA GLN A 224 4.13 -4.17 6.94
C GLN A 224 3.48 -4.32 8.32
N PHE A 225 2.52 -3.46 8.62
CA PHE A 225 1.71 -3.55 9.83
C PHE A 225 0.26 -3.78 9.45
N ASP A 226 -0.41 -4.61 10.23
CA ASP A 226 -1.86 -4.64 10.20
C ASP A 226 -2.40 -3.29 10.72
N PRO A 227 -3.46 -2.71 10.12
CA PRO A 227 -4.04 -1.45 10.56
C PRO A 227 -4.41 -1.38 12.06
N GLU A 228 -5.00 -2.44 12.61
CA GLU A 228 -5.40 -2.47 14.02
C GLU A 228 -4.17 -2.60 14.92
N ALA A 229 -3.18 -3.41 14.52
CA ALA A 229 -1.89 -3.48 15.22
C ALA A 229 -1.18 -2.12 15.25
N ALA A 230 -1.17 -1.41 14.12
CA ALA A 230 -0.54 -0.10 14.02
C ALA A 230 -1.25 0.96 14.89
N LYS A 231 -2.57 0.87 15.00
CA LYS A 231 -3.40 1.72 15.86
C LYS A 231 -3.11 1.43 17.34
N ASP A 232 -3.06 0.17 17.75
CA ASP A 232 -2.77 -0.22 19.13
C ASP A 232 -1.41 0.30 19.58
N ILE A 233 -0.38 0.16 18.74
CA ILE A 233 0.96 0.69 19.06
C ILE A 233 0.92 2.21 19.26
N ASP A 234 0.16 2.95 18.46
CA ASP A 234 0.02 4.41 18.57
C ASP A 234 -0.72 4.85 19.83
N GLU A 235 -1.72 4.08 20.26
CA GLU A 235 -2.51 4.40 21.46
C GLU A 235 -1.76 4.12 22.77
N LEU A 236 -0.72 3.28 22.73
CA LEU A 236 0.17 2.93 23.84
C LEU A 236 1.24 4.01 24.07
N THR A 237 0.81 5.17 24.57
CA THR A 237 1.74 6.26 24.88
C THR A 237 2.50 6.02 26.19
N LYS A 238 3.67 6.67 26.31
CA LYS A 238 4.53 6.63 27.51
C LYS A 238 3.80 7.06 28.77
N GLU A 239 2.88 8.01 28.66
CA GLU A 239 2.06 8.52 29.76
C GLU A 239 1.11 7.46 30.32
N LYS A 240 0.53 6.60 29.46
CA LYS A 240 -0.41 5.55 29.86
C LYS A 240 0.29 4.30 30.40
N THR A 241 1.45 3.97 29.86
CA THR A 241 2.08 2.64 30.04
C THR A 241 3.40 2.68 30.81
N GLY A 242 4.04 3.85 30.90
CA GLY A 242 5.40 4.02 31.42
C GLY A 242 6.52 3.61 30.46
N MET A 243 6.19 3.19 29.22
CA MET A 243 7.15 2.76 28.20
C MET A 243 6.88 3.46 26.87
N THR A 244 7.91 3.70 26.06
CA THR A 244 7.74 4.23 24.71
C THR A 244 7.52 3.09 23.71
N PHE A 245 6.52 3.20 22.85
CA PHE A 245 6.23 2.23 21.79
C PHE A 245 6.57 2.85 20.43
N LEU A 246 7.41 2.19 19.65
CA LEU A 246 7.88 2.70 18.35
C LEU A 246 7.51 1.76 17.21
N LYS A 247 6.87 2.30 16.17
CA LYS A 247 6.66 1.63 14.88
C LYS A 247 7.83 1.91 13.95
N VAL A 248 8.44 0.84 13.45
CA VAL A 248 9.59 0.93 12.55
C VAL A 248 9.31 0.13 11.28
N GLN A 249 9.32 0.81 10.15
CA GLN A 249 9.23 0.19 8.84
C GLN A 249 10.60 -0.32 8.41
N MET A 250 10.65 -1.61 8.08
CA MET A 250 11.81 -2.27 7.50
C MET A 250 11.82 -2.08 5.98
N ASN A 251 12.99 -1.76 5.41
CA ASN A 251 13.15 -1.67 3.97
C ASN A 251 13.05 -3.07 3.34
N THR A 252 12.21 -3.23 2.32
CA THR A 252 12.02 -4.48 1.56
C THR A 252 13.31 -5.04 0.95
N ASP A 253 14.34 -4.22 0.78
CA ASP A 253 15.66 -4.68 0.33
C ASP A 253 16.25 -5.76 1.26
N LEU A 254 15.89 -5.74 2.55
CA LEU A 254 16.28 -6.77 3.53
C LEU A 254 15.73 -8.17 3.20
N LEU A 255 14.72 -8.28 2.33
CA LEU A 255 14.16 -9.55 1.86
C LEU A 255 14.98 -10.19 0.73
N THR A 256 15.87 -9.42 0.10
CA THR A 256 16.67 -9.90 -1.04
C THR A 256 18.10 -10.20 -0.60
N GLU A 257 18.57 -11.44 -0.82
CA GLU A 257 19.92 -11.85 -0.42
C GLU A 257 21.01 -11.24 -1.32
N ASP A 258 20.70 -10.98 -2.59
CA ASP A 258 21.70 -10.71 -3.63
C ASP A 258 22.13 -9.24 -3.78
N LEU A 259 21.46 -8.29 -3.14
CA LEU A 259 21.82 -6.86 -3.21
C LEU A 259 22.71 -6.40 -2.04
N LYS A 260 23.13 -7.32 -1.16
CA LYS A 260 23.96 -7.06 0.03
C LYS A 260 25.46 -6.88 -0.22
N LYS A 261 25.88 -6.42 -1.40
CA LYS A 261 27.28 -5.99 -1.57
C LYS A 261 27.44 -4.55 -1.10
N GLN A 262 27.73 -4.42 0.20
CA GLN A 262 28.37 -3.28 0.86
C GLN A 262 28.01 -1.89 0.30
N ARG A 263 26.82 -1.38 0.63
CA ARG A 263 26.58 0.07 0.61
C ARG A 263 26.58 0.59 2.04
N SER A 264 27.51 1.48 2.36
CA SER A 264 27.64 2.17 3.64
C SER A 264 26.50 3.17 3.93
N SER A 265 25.58 3.35 2.97
CA SER A 265 24.47 4.29 3.05
C SER A 265 23.09 3.63 3.11
N ASN A 266 22.99 2.31 3.30
CA ASN A 266 21.69 1.64 3.28
C ASN A 266 20.85 2.04 4.50
N GLN A 267 19.64 2.54 4.25
CA GLN A 267 18.72 2.99 5.29
C GLN A 267 17.69 1.88 5.50
N SER A 268 17.99 0.99 6.43
CA SER A 268 17.27 -0.27 6.59
C SER A 268 16.01 -0.14 7.47
N PHE A 269 16.01 0.81 8.41
CA PHE A 269 14.94 0.99 9.40
C PHE A 269 14.49 2.45 9.48
N TRP A 270 13.19 2.67 9.34
CA TRP A 270 12.56 3.98 9.33
C TRP A 270 11.50 4.08 10.41
N LEU A 271 11.61 5.08 11.27
CA LEU A 271 10.55 5.38 12.22
C LEU A 271 9.30 5.86 11.46
N MET A 272 8.18 5.17 11.67
CA MET A 272 6.90 5.56 11.10
C MET A 272 6.28 6.70 11.93
N GLY A 273 5.85 7.75 11.26
CA GLY A 273 5.07 8.80 11.89
C GLY A 273 3.60 8.41 11.98
N GLN A 274 2.91 8.94 12.99
CA GLN A 274 1.46 8.81 13.12
C GLN A 274 0.77 9.98 12.39
N PRO A 275 -0.20 9.74 11.50
CA PRO A 275 -1.00 10.82 10.91
C PRO A 275 -1.70 11.64 12.00
N ASP A 276 -1.50 12.94 11.98
CA ASP A 276 -2.27 13.88 12.79
C ASP A 276 -3.46 14.37 11.96
N VAL A 277 -4.64 13.92 12.36
CA VAL A 277 -5.90 14.09 11.63
C VAL A 277 -6.99 14.51 12.59
N GLU A 278 -7.67 15.59 12.25
CA GLU A 278 -8.77 16.14 13.03
C GLU A 278 -10.07 16.04 12.23
N LEU A 279 -11.10 15.43 12.82
CA LEU A 279 -12.46 15.42 12.28
C LEU A 279 -13.25 16.57 12.91
N ARG A 280 -13.78 17.47 12.08
CA ARG A 280 -14.61 18.60 12.52
C ARG A 280 -16.01 18.51 11.96
N GLU A 281 -16.99 18.78 12.81
CA GLU A 281 -18.39 18.91 12.41
C GLU A 281 -18.69 20.36 12.00
N ILE A 282 -19.28 20.54 10.81
CA ILE A 282 -19.64 21.85 10.28
C ILE A 282 -20.96 22.31 10.92
N LYS A 283 -20.87 23.31 11.80
CA LYS A 283 -22.02 23.80 12.59
C LYS A 283 -22.85 24.90 11.90
N LYS A 284 -22.31 25.55 10.87
CA LYS A 284 -22.91 26.73 10.21
C LYS A 284 -22.69 26.69 8.69
N GLY A 285 -23.60 27.30 7.93
CA GLY A 285 -23.51 27.41 6.46
C GLY A 285 -24.34 26.35 5.73
N GLU A 286 -24.13 26.28 4.40
CA GLU A 286 -24.84 25.37 3.49
C GLU A 286 -24.55 23.88 3.79
N HIS A 287 -23.39 23.59 4.36
CA HIS A 287 -22.95 22.22 4.70
C HIS A 287 -23.16 21.87 6.18
N LYS A 288 -24.11 22.54 6.85
CA LYS A 288 -24.42 22.28 8.26
C LYS A 288 -24.82 20.79 8.47
N GLY A 289 -24.17 20.15 9.44
CA GLY A 289 -24.38 18.73 9.76
C GLY A 289 -23.52 17.75 8.95
N LYS A 290 -22.65 18.26 8.06
CA LYS A 290 -21.58 17.47 7.42
C LYS A 290 -20.30 17.57 8.23
N CYS A 291 -19.37 16.66 7.96
CA CYS A 291 -18.03 16.67 8.53
C CYS A 291 -16.99 17.08 7.50
N GLU A 292 -15.89 17.62 8.02
CA GLU A 292 -14.66 17.88 7.29
C GLU A 292 -13.48 17.27 8.05
N VAL A 293 -12.46 16.83 7.32
CA VAL A 293 -11.23 16.31 7.88
C VAL A 293 -10.11 17.27 7.56
N GLN A 294 -9.35 17.69 8.58
CA GLN A 294 -8.10 18.40 8.41
C GLN A 294 -6.92 17.50 8.76
N VAL A 295 -5.95 17.43 7.84
CA VAL A 295 -4.68 16.76 8.04
C VAL A 295 -3.64 17.79 8.45
N HIS A 296 -3.09 17.65 9.66
CA HIS A 296 -2.05 18.55 10.18
C HIS A 296 -0.63 18.05 9.85
N GLY A 297 -0.48 16.77 9.54
CA GLY A 297 0.80 16.19 9.12
C GLY A 297 1.03 14.80 9.68
N PHE A 298 2.28 14.54 10.04
CA PHE A 298 2.72 13.31 10.71
C PHE A 298 3.42 13.65 12.01
N ASP A 299 2.95 13.10 13.11
CA ASP A 299 3.63 13.08 14.39
C ASP A 299 4.84 12.15 14.32
N TYR A 300 6.02 12.66 14.65
CA TYR A 300 7.25 11.87 14.68
C TYR A 300 7.83 11.83 16.09
N TYR A 301 8.31 10.66 16.51
CA TYR A 301 9.14 10.56 17.71
C TYR A 301 10.48 11.26 17.47
N ASN A 302 10.74 12.32 18.23
CA ASN A 302 12.01 13.03 18.21
C ASN A 302 13.02 12.26 19.09
N THR A 303 14.09 11.77 18.47
CA THR A 303 15.05 10.88 19.14
C THR A 303 15.93 11.60 20.16
N LYS A 304 15.99 12.94 20.11
CA LYS A 304 16.79 13.76 21.04
C LYS A 304 16.00 14.15 22.28
N THR A 305 14.73 14.51 22.12
CA THR A 305 13.86 14.96 23.22
C THR A 305 13.07 13.80 23.83
N GLY A 306 12.92 12.68 23.12
CA GLY A 306 12.08 11.56 23.53
C GLY A 306 10.58 11.88 23.51
N ALA A 307 10.20 12.98 22.86
CA ALA A 307 8.82 13.45 22.73
C ALA A 307 8.30 13.24 21.30
N ILE A 308 6.98 13.17 21.17
CA ILE A 308 6.31 13.16 19.86
C ILE A 308 6.15 14.61 19.41
N GLU A 309 6.63 14.93 18.21
CA GLU A 309 6.56 16.26 17.61
C GLU A 309 5.72 16.20 16.34
N SER A 310 4.68 17.04 16.27
CA SER A 310 3.80 17.12 15.13
C SER A 310 4.50 17.59 13.85
N GLY A 311 4.00 17.04 12.76
CA GLY A 311 4.57 17.17 11.43
C GLY A 311 4.32 18.51 10.78
N ASP A 312 4.88 18.65 9.58
CA ASP A 312 4.47 19.70 8.66
C ASP A 312 3.70 19.06 7.50
N THR A 313 2.59 19.67 7.11
CA THR A 313 1.81 19.35 5.93
C THR A 313 2.60 19.40 4.61
N ALA A 314 3.70 20.18 4.56
CA ALA A 314 4.50 20.37 3.35
C ALA A 314 5.15 19.09 2.80
N LYS A 315 5.19 18.00 3.58
CA LYS A 315 5.80 16.72 3.22
C LYS A 315 4.79 15.62 2.87
N ILE A 316 3.53 15.97 2.67
CA ILE A 316 2.49 15.03 2.29
C ILE A 316 2.45 14.92 0.76
N ALA A 317 2.92 13.79 0.23
CA ALA A 317 2.87 13.53 -1.21
C ALA A 317 1.43 13.30 -1.69
N ILE A 318 0.68 12.48 -0.94
CA ILE A 318 -0.72 12.17 -1.21
C ILE A 318 -1.43 11.85 0.10
N TRP A 319 -2.69 12.25 0.22
CA TRP A 319 -3.58 11.71 1.24
C TRP A 319 -4.95 11.35 0.67
N MET A 320 -5.55 10.33 1.24
CA MET A 320 -6.76 9.67 0.77
C MET A 320 -7.74 9.58 1.92
N LEU A 321 -8.99 9.95 1.66
CA LEU A 321 -10.08 9.90 2.63
C LEU A 321 -11.13 8.89 2.16
N ASP A 322 -11.34 7.87 3.00
CA ASP A 322 -12.52 7.01 2.97
C ASP A 322 -13.51 7.49 4.04
N THR A 323 -14.70 7.86 3.59
CA THR A 323 -15.73 8.47 4.42
C THR A 323 -16.62 7.44 5.13
N ASP A 324 -16.54 6.16 4.77
CA ASP A 324 -17.31 5.07 5.39
C ASP A 324 -16.50 3.76 5.35
N TYR A 325 -15.43 3.73 6.14
CA TYR A 325 -14.46 2.65 6.15
C TYR A 325 -15.06 1.36 6.73
N ASP A 326 -15.01 0.29 5.94
CA ASP A 326 -15.61 -1.01 6.26
C ASP A 326 -14.76 -1.86 7.22
N GLY A 327 -13.54 -1.42 7.55
CA GLY A 327 -12.60 -2.16 8.40
C GLY A 327 -11.69 -3.13 7.64
N ARG A 328 -11.81 -3.24 6.31
CA ARG A 328 -11.07 -4.21 5.49
C ARG A 328 -10.33 -3.58 4.33
N SER A 329 -10.99 -2.72 3.57
CA SER A 329 -10.48 -2.18 2.33
C SER A 329 -10.68 -0.68 2.31
N LEU A 330 -9.61 0.04 2.00
CA LEU A 330 -9.69 1.48 1.83
C LEU A 330 -10.35 1.78 0.49
N TYR A 331 -11.47 2.49 0.51
CA TYR A 331 -12.16 3.00 -0.68
C TYR A 331 -12.15 4.53 -0.68
N PRO A 332 -11.04 5.15 -1.13
CA PRO A 332 -10.92 6.61 -1.12
C PRO A 332 -12.04 7.27 -1.94
N ARG A 333 -12.84 8.10 -1.28
CA ARG A 333 -13.84 8.97 -1.92
C ARG A 333 -13.23 10.30 -2.36
N GLN A 334 -12.18 10.73 -1.67
CA GLN A 334 -11.45 11.96 -1.98
C GLN A 334 -9.94 11.68 -1.91
N VAL A 335 -9.18 12.23 -2.86
CA VAL A 335 -7.73 12.02 -2.98
C VAL A 335 -7.04 13.34 -3.30
N PHE A 336 -6.04 13.68 -2.50
CA PHE A 336 -5.40 14.99 -2.47
C PHE A 336 -3.91 14.86 -2.71
N PHE A 337 -3.32 15.87 -3.36
CA PHE A 337 -1.89 15.94 -3.68
C PHE A 337 -1.27 17.26 -3.21
N PRO A 338 -0.98 17.44 -1.91
CA PRO A 338 -0.49 18.71 -1.37
C PRO A 338 0.85 19.17 -1.94
N MET A 339 1.75 18.24 -2.25
CA MET A 339 3.05 18.54 -2.85
C MET A 339 3.00 18.80 -4.37
N ALA A 340 1.88 18.54 -5.04
CA ALA A 340 1.81 18.67 -6.50
C ALA A 340 1.86 20.14 -6.94
N GLY A 341 2.78 20.46 -7.85
CA GLY A 341 2.83 21.75 -8.52
C GLY A 341 1.64 21.99 -9.47
N LYS A 342 1.61 23.19 -10.09
CA LYS A 342 0.56 23.63 -11.01
C LYS A 342 0.26 22.64 -12.15
N ASP A 343 1.30 21.99 -12.66
CA ASP A 343 1.23 21.03 -13.78
C ASP A 343 1.30 19.56 -13.32
N GLU A 344 1.13 19.28 -12.03
CA GLU A 344 1.25 17.94 -11.44
C GLU A 344 -0.05 17.49 -10.75
N GLY A 345 -0.04 16.27 -10.20
CA GLY A 345 -1.22 15.66 -9.59
C GLY A 345 -2.36 15.51 -10.60
N TRP A 346 -3.54 16.02 -10.24
CA TRP A 346 -4.73 15.95 -11.10
C TRP A 346 -4.61 16.75 -12.40
N ALA A 347 -3.75 17.76 -12.50
CA ALA A 347 -3.58 18.57 -13.71
C ALA A 347 -3.10 17.74 -14.91
N LYS A 348 -2.26 16.71 -14.68
CA LYS A 348 -1.82 15.78 -15.73
C LYS A 348 -2.98 14.94 -16.26
N LEU A 349 -3.87 14.48 -15.38
CA LEU A 349 -5.04 13.70 -15.76
C LEU A 349 -6.03 14.55 -16.57
N ALA A 350 -6.28 15.79 -16.10
CA ALA A 350 -7.11 16.78 -16.78
C ALA A 350 -6.69 16.98 -18.25
N LYS A 351 -5.41 17.27 -18.44
CA LYS A 351 -4.81 17.54 -19.76
C LYS A 351 -4.91 16.32 -20.69
N ASN A 352 -4.67 15.12 -20.17
CA ASN A 352 -4.71 13.89 -20.95
C ASN A 352 -6.14 13.53 -21.39
N LEU A 353 -7.13 13.75 -20.53
CA LEU A 353 -8.53 13.42 -20.83
C LEU A 353 -9.22 14.48 -21.69
N LYS A 354 -8.57 15.63 -21.95
CA LYS A 354 -9.19 16.81 -22.59
C LYS A 354 -10.53 17.18 -21.95
N ALA A 355 -10.69 16.89 -20.66
CA ALA A 355 -11.90 17.18 -19.92
C ALA A 355 -11.95 18.68 -19.60
N GLU A 356 -13.13 19.27 -19.68
CA GLU A 356 -13.39 20.59 -19.10
C GLU A 356 -13.35 20.45 -17.58
N ILE A 357 -12.19 20.74 -16.99
CA ILE A 357 -12.04 20.80 -15.54
C ILE A 357 -12.20 22.25 -15.11
N ASP A 358 -13.02 22.47 -14.08
CA ASP A 358 -13.06 23.75 -13.39
C ASP A 358 -11.75 23.96 -12.61
N GLU A 359 -10.89 24.84 -13.12
CA GLU A 359 -9.59 25.14 -12.54
C GLU A 359 -9.69 25.67 -11.11
N SER A 360 -10.81 26.30 -10.73
CA SER A 360 -10.97 26.84 -9.38
C SER A 360 -11.29 25.74 -8.35
N LEU A 361 -12.07 24.73 -8.75
CA LEU A 361 -12.47 23.64 -7.86
C LEU A 361 -11.36 22.61 -7.66
N ILE A 362 -10.52 22.40 -8.68
CA ILE A 362 -9.46 21.38 -8.60
C ILE A 362 -8.31 21.77 -7.67
N GLU A 363 -8.08 23.08 -7.46
CA GLU A 363 -7.09 23.57 -6.50
C GLU A 363 -7.38 23.11 -5.07
N VAL A 364 -8.65 22.87 -4.72
CA VAL A 364 -9.01 22.34 -3.39
C VAL A 364 -8.37 20.98 -3.13
N TYR A 365 -8.17 20.15 -4.17
CA TYR A 365 -7.50 18.86 -4.05
C TYR A 365 -5.98 18.94 -3.84
N ARG A 366 -5.41 20.16 -3.76
CA ARG A 366 -4.03 20.40 -3.28
C ARG A 366 -3.99 20.81 -1.80
N GLY A 367 -5.15 20.95 -1.16
CA GLY A 367 -5.23 21.28 0.26
C GLY A 367 -5.00 20.09 1.19
N THR A 368 -4.97 20.39 2.49
CA THR A 368 -4.98 19.41 3.57
C THR A 368 -6.32 19.32 4.29
N VAL A 369 -7.35 19.97 3.74
CA VAL A 369 -8.72 19.94 4.25
C VAL A 369 -9.60 19.25 3.23
N SER A 370 -10.42 18.31 3.69
CA SER A 370 -11.36 17.59 2.81
C SER A 370 -12.49 18.48 2.34
N LEU A 371 -13.14 18.07 1.25
CA LEU A 371 -14.47 18.59 0.95
C LEU A 371 -15.47 18.07 1.99
N PRO A 372 -16.52 18.83 2.32
CA PRO A 372 -17.57 18.39 3.24
C PRO A 372 -18.22 17.08 2.82
N PHE A 373 -18.39 16.16 3.76
CA PHE A 373 -18.97 14.83 3.51
C PHE A 373 -19.88 14.38 4.65
N GLU A 374 -20.71 13.38 4.37
CA GLU A 374 -21.51 12.69 5.38
C GLU A 374 -20.69 11.51 5.91
N PRO A 375 -20.32 11.49 7.21
CA PRO A 375 -19.52 10.41 7.75
C PRO A 375 -20.34 9.13 7.91
N GLY A 376 -19.72 8.00 7.60
CA GLY A 376 -20.19 6.68 8.00
C GLY A 376 -19.92 6.41 9.48
N LYS A 377 -19.86 5.14 9.88
CA LYS A 377 -19.51 4.78 11.28
C LYS A 377 -18.07 5.14 11.62
N ARG A 378 -17.18 4.87 10.67
CA ARG A 378 -15.74 5.06 10.78
C ARG A 378 -15.24 5.69 9.51
N ILE A 379 -14.23 6.54 9.64
CA ILE A 379 -13.50 7.09 8.50
C ILE A 379 -12.07 6.59 8.54
N ALA A 380 -11.44 6.52 7.38
CA ALA A 380 -10.04 6.17 7.28
C ALA A 380 -9.29 7.19 6.43
N VAL A 381 -8.16 7.67 6.98
CA VAL A 381 -7.27 8.61 6.33
C VAL A 381 -5.93 7.94 6.11
N LYS A 382 -5.61 7.71 4.84
CA LYS A 382 -4.30 7.17 4.44
C LYS A 382 -3.43 8.29 3.91
N ILE A 383 -2.25 8.45 4.47
CA ILE A 383 -1.28 9.47 4.05
C ILE A 383 -0.02 8.75 3.55
N VAL A 384 0.58 9.29 2.49
CA VAL A 384 1.90 8.88 2.02
C VAL A 384 2.81 10.11 2.04
N ASP A 385 3.97 9.96 2.66
CA ASP A 385 4.96 11.04 2.76
C ASP A 385 5.85 11.16 1.50
N ASP A 386 6.72 12.16 1.48
CA ASP A 386 7.71 12.41 0.43
C ASP A 386 8.73 11.28 0.21
N ARG A 387 8.82 10.34 1.16
CA ARG A 387 9.69 9.15 1.09
C ARG A 387 8.95 7.90 0.61
N GLY A 388 7.63 7.98 0.42
CA GLY A 388 6.79 6.84 0.07
C GLY A 388 6.38 5.98 1.27
N ILE A 389 6.57 6.46 2.50
CA ILE A 389 6.10 5.78 3.70
C ILE A 389 4.60 6.01 3.83
N GLU A 390 3.85 4.91 3.87
CA GLU A 390 2.40 4.92 4.00
C GLU A 390 2.00 4.80 5.47
N SER A 391 1.01 5.57 5.91
CA SER A 391 0.42 5.43 7.22
C SER A 391 -1.09 5.61 7.14
N LEU A 392 -1.82 4.89 7.99
CA LEU A 392 -3.27 4.85 8.01
C LEU A 392 -3.75 5.26 9.41
N LYS A 393 -4.69 6.19 9.48
CA LYS A 393 -5.40 6.56 10.69
C LYS A 393 -6.89 6.29 10.52
N ILE A 394 -7.45 5.54 11.44
CA ILE A 394 -8.89 5.29 11.54
C ILE A 394 -9.43 6.23 12.62
N VAL A 395 -10.55 6.90 12.32
CA VAL A 395 -11.25 7.79 13.26
C VAL A 395 -12.69 7.33 13.35
N GLU A 396 -13.18 7.11 14.56
CA GLU A 396 -14.60 6.84 14.82
C GLU A 396 -15.38 8.14 14.64
N ALA A 397 -16.44 8.11 13.82
CA ALA A 397 -17.24 9.29 13.49
C ALA A 397 -18.61 9.30 14.18
N ALA A 398 -18.89 8.31 15.05
CA ALA A 398 -20.13 8.18 15.83
C ALA A 398 -19.88 7.58 17.22
#